data_AF-K9FLH0-F1
#
_entry.id   AF-K9FLH0-F1
#
_cell.length_a   1.000
_cell.length_b   1.000
_cell.length_c   1.000
_cell.angle_alpha   90.00
_cell.angle_beta   90.00
_cell.angle_gamma   90.00
#
_symmetry.space_group_name_H-M   'P 1'
#
loop_
_entity.id
_entity.type
_entity.pdbx_description
1 polymer ?
#
loop_
_entity_poly.entity_id
_entity_poly.type
_entity_poly.pdbx_seq_one_letter_code
_entity_poly.pdbx_strand_id
1 'polypeptide(L)'
;MYMSMLGLASFLDWKNNQKTARGIMWFGLGTIVGWPFAGALIVPLLVEEAIVGFTSGSAGLLLYNVIEGIIRCLSILALEVAVDYAFFRKLVLVPWNIVAYNIFGGEGKGPDIFGTEPWTFYVRNLLLNFNVWFVFAMLSAPLLLFQIIFRSHTTSLHTSLRSMTLVAPFYMWFVIFSVQPHKEERFMYPAYPFLALNAALSFHLILTYLGSTNQKELIGRVPTKLKIFAALSVVLVGLNAGMLRTLGMVTAYNAPLKVFNPLQSVDITHAGDSVCFGKEWYRFPSSYFLPNDMRAKFIRSEFRGLLPGEFPDAPSYLARLDGASQIPSGMNDLNIEDPSKYVDLSQCSFLVDSYFPGHDATELEPQYFLDKAQWETLSCASFLDASQTGLLGRLIWIPDLPVIPVHFRRKWGEYCLLQRKVASHV
;
A
#
# COMPACT_ATOMS: atom_id res chain seq x y z
N MET A 1 1.42 5.23 -7.50
CA MET A 1 2.90 5.25 -7.33
C MET A 1 3.62 5.36 -8.68
N TYR A 2 3.60 4.31 -9.53
CA TYR A 2 4.38 4.30 -10.77
C TYR A 2 4.05 5.46 -11.72
N MET A 3 2.76 5.75 -11.91
CA MET A 3 2.32 6.89 -12.72
C MET A 3 2.78 8.23 -12.14
N SER A 4 2.79 8.38 -10.81
CA SER A 4 3.32 9.56 -10.12
C SER A 4 4.83 9.72 -10.33
N MET A 5 5.59 8.60 -10.35
CA MET A 5 7.03 8.60 -10.68
C MET A 5 7.28 9.04 -12.13
N LEU A 6 6.54 8.47 -13.10
CA LEU A 6 6.67 8.84 -14.51
C LEU A 6 6.23 10.28 -14.79
N GLY A 7 5.18 10.74 -14.11
CA GLY A 7 4.72 12.13 -14.14
C GLY A 7 5.80 13.07 -13.60
N LEU A 8 6.33 12.80 -12.41
CA LEU A 8 7.43 13.56 -11.81
C LEU A 8 8.68 13.58 -12.72
N ALA A 9 9.07 12.44 -13.28
CA ALA A 9 10.19 12.36 -14.21
C ALA A 9 9.97 13.25 -15.45
N SER A 10 8.73 13.36 -15.94
CA SER A 10 8.38 14.25 -17.05
C SER A 10 8.59 15.72 -16.68
N PHE A 11 8.20 16.15 -15.47
CA PHE A 11 8.44 17.53 -14.99
C PHE A 11 9.93 17.83 -14.68
N LEU A 12 10.74 16.79 -14.46
CA LEU A 12 12.19 16.89 -14.32
C LEU A 12 12.93 16.93 -15.66
N ASP A 13 12.30 16.55 -16.78
CA ASP A 13 12.93 16.61 -18.10
C ASP A 13 13.00 18.06 -18.62
N TRP A 14 14.22 18.55 -18.81
CA TRP A 14 14.48 19.93 -19.24
C TRP A 14 14.61 20.07 -20.76
N LYS A 15 14.74 18.97 -21.50
CA LYS A 15 15.08 19.00 -22.92
C LYS A 15 13.86 18.98 -23.83
N ASN A 16 12.69 18.62 -23.30
CA ASN A 16 11.51 18.33 -24.10
C ASN A 16 10.41 19.39 -23.91
N ASN A 17 9.98 20.00 -25.01
CA ASN A 17 8.93 21.02 -25.02
C ASN A 17 7.53 20.47 -24.63
N GLN A 18 7.35 19.14 -24.67
CA GLN A 18 6.09 18.47 -24.27
C GLN A 18 6.11 17.90 -22.84
N LYS A 19 7.06 18.32 -21.98
CA LYS A 19 7.17 17.83 -20.59
C LYS A 19 5.85 17.93 -19.81
N THR A 20 5.14 19.04 -19.93
CA THR A 20 3.90 19.33 -19.19
C THR A 20 2.75 18.46 -19.67
N ALA A 21 2.56 18.33 -20.98
CA ALA A 21 1.51 17.47 -21.56
C ALA A 21 1.72 15.99 -21.18
N ARG A 22 2.96 15.50 -21.20
CA ARG A 22 3.32 14.13 -20.77
C ARG A 22 3.13 13.95 -19.27
N GLY A 23 3.53 14.93 -18.47
CA GLY A 23 3.31 14.93 -17.02
C GLY A 23 1.82 14.82 -16.68
N ILE A 24 0.99 15.67 -17.28
CA ILE A 24 -0.48 15.64 -17.14
C ILE A 24 -1.03 14.27 -17.53
N MET A 25 -0.61 13.72 -18.67
CA MET A 25 -1.05 12.39 -19.11
C MET A 25 -0.72 11.30 -18.09
N TRP A 26 0.49 11.28 -17.51
CA TRP A 26 0.87 10.26 -16.52
C TRP A 26 0.09 10.40 -15.21
N PHE A 27 -0.03 11.61 -14.64
CA PHE A 27 -0.85 11.81 -13.46
C PHE A 27 -2.34 11.54 -13.75
N GLY A 28 -2.82 11.91 -14.93
CA GLY A 28 -4.15 11.62 -15.43
C GLY A 28 -4.41 10.13 -15.52
N LEU A 29 -3.51 9.35 -16.11
CA LEU A 29 -3.60 7.89 -16.15
C LEU A 29 -3.68 7.28 -14.74
N GLY A 30 -2.86 7.77 -13.81
CA GLY A 30 -2.90 7.34 -12.41
C GLY A 30 -4.17 7.75 -11.67
N THR A 31 -4.79 8.86 -12.06
CA THR A 31 -6.04 9.40 -11.49
C THR A 31 -7.26 8.66 -12.00
N ILE A 32 -7.30 8.43 -13.31
CA ILE A 32 -8.41 7.84 -14.04
C ILE A 32 -8.43 6.34 -13.77
N VAL A 33 -7.40 5.61 -14.20
CA VAL A 33 -7.38 4.13 -14.11
C VAL A 33 -7.00 3.62 -12.71
N GLY A 34 -6.27 4.43 -11.94
CA GLY A 34 -5.74 4.03 -10.64
C GLY A 34 -6.64 4.49 -9.50
N TRP A 35 -6.36 5.69 -8.99
CA TRP A 35 -7.06 6.27 -7.86
C TRP A 35 -7.20 7.79 -8.03
N PRO A 36 -8.43 8.33 -8.06
CA PRO A 36 -8.68 9.72 -8.47
C PRO A 36 -8.00 10.77 -7.58
N PHE A 37 -7.79 10.47 -6.30
CA PHE A 37 -7.14 11.42 -5.40
C PHE A 37 -5.68 11.66 -5.77
N ALA A 38 -5.00 10.70 -6.41
CA ALA A 38 -3.59 10.84 -6.82
C ALA A 38 -3.36 12.03 -7.77
N GLY A 39 -4.40 12.52 -8.45
CA GLY A 39 -4.35 13.71 -9.30
C GLY A 39 -3.94 14.97 -8.54
N ALA A 40 -4.21 15.06 -7.23
CA ALA A 40 -3.81 16.22 -6.42
C ALA A 40 -2.29 16.45 -6.45
N LEU A 41 -1.48 15.40 -6.60
CA LEU A 41 -0.01 15.48 -6.58
C LEU A 41 0.58 16.31 -7.73
N ILE A 42 -0.16 16.52 -8.82
CA ILE A 42 0.31 17.36 -9.94
C ILE A 42 0.15 18.85 -9.65
N VAL A 43 -0.71 19.23 -8.70
CA VAL A 43 -1.14 20.63 -8.50
C VAL A 43 0.06 21.56 -8.25
N PRO A 44 1.00 21.28 -7.32
CA PRO A 44 2.15 22.14 -7.12
C PRO A 44 2.98 22.31 -8.40
N LEU A 45 3.19 21.22 -9.15
CA LEU A 45 4.00 21.21 -10.37
C LEU A 45 3.37 22.08 -11.48
N LEU A 46 2.05 22.02 -11.66
CA LEU A 46 1.36 22.88 -12.63
C LEU A 46 1.35 24.35 -12.21
N VAL A 47 1.25 24.64 -10.91
CA VAL A 47 1.34 26.01 -10.39
C VAL A 47 2.70 26.63 -10.73
N GLU A 48 3.80 25.88 -10.59
CA GLU A 48 5.12 26.35 -11.03
C GLU A 48 5.17 26.62 -12.53
N GLU A 49 4.72 25.68 -13.37
CA GLU A 49 4.70 25.88 -14.83
C GLU A 49 3.85 27.09 -15.22
N ALA A 50 2.75 27.36 -14.51
CA ALA A 50 1.95 28.57 -14.68
C ALA A 50 2.75 29.84 -14.35
N ILE A 51 3.37 29.91 -13.17
CA ILE A 51 4.18 31.06 -12.75
C ILE A 51 5.32 31.32 -13.76
N VAL A 52 6.03 30.26 -14.17
CA VAL A 52 7.11 30.36 -15.17
C VAL A 52 6.56 30.79 -16.53
N GLY A 53 5.44 30.22 -16.97
CA GLY A 53 4.79 30.54 -18.24
C GLY A 53 4.37 32.00 -18.34
N PHE A 54 3.78 32.55 -17.28
CA PHE A 54 3.36 33.95 -17.22
C PHE A 54 4.55 34.92 -17.11
N THR A 55 5.58 34.59 -16.33
CA THR A 55 6.75 35.47 -16.15
C THR A 55 7.70 35.49 -17.35
N SER A 56 7.80 34.38 -18.09
CA SER A 56 8.64 34.26 -19.29
C SER A 56 7.96 34.65 -20.59
N GLY A 57 6.67 35.03 -20.56
CA GLY A 57 5.89 35.35 -21.77
C GLY A 57 5.52 34.14 -22.63
N SER A 58 5.67 32.91 -22.12
CA SER A 58 5.39 31.65 -22.84
C SER A 58 4.02 31.05 -22.53
N ALA A 59 3.07 31.86 -22.04
CA ALA A 59 1.73 31.43 -21.63
C ALA A 59 0.96 30.68 -22.74
N GLY A 60 1.12 31.07 -24.01
CA GLY A 60 0.50 30.37 -25.14
C GLY A 60 0.98 28.92 -25.31
N LEU A 61 2.28 28.69 -25.14
CA LEU A 61 2.87 27.34 -25.19
C LEU A 61 2.42 26.50 -24.00
N LEU A 62 2.34 27.09 -22.80
CA LEU A 62 1.79 26.43 -21.62
C LEU A 62 0.34 26.00 -21.85
N LEU A 63 -0.51 26.91 -22.35
CA LEU A 63 -1.92 26.62 -22.63
C LEU A 63 -2.05 25.48 -23.64
N TYR A 64 -1.27 25.51 -24.72
CA TYR A 64 -1.22 24.42 -25.71
C TYR A 64 -0.87 23.08 -25.05
N ASN A 65 0.20 23.04 -24.24
CA ASN A 65 0.63 21.82 -23.56
C ASN A 65 -0.40 21.30 -22.54
N VAL A 66 -1.10 22.20 -21.85
CA VAL A 66 -2.17 21.82 -20.91
C VAL A 66 -3.36 21.23 -21.66
N ILE A 67 -3.80 21.86 -22.75
CA ILE A 67 -4.89 21.36 -23.60
C ILE A 67 -4.50 19.99 -24.19
N GLU A 68 -3.28 19.84 -24.70
CA GLU A 68 -2.78 18.56 -25.22
C GLU A 68 -2.79 17.47 -24.12
N GLY A 69 -2.37 17.80 -22.89
CA GLY A 69 -2.44 16.92 -21.74
C GLY A 69 -3.87 16.50 -21.39
N ILE A 70 -4.82 17.45 -21.40
CA ILE A 70 -6.25 17.20 -21.15
C ILE A 70 -6.83 16.27 -22.22
N ILE A 71 -6.55 16.51 -23.49
CA ILE A 71 -7.02 15.65 -24.59
C ILE A 71 -6.52 14.21 -24.39
N ARG A 72 -5.25 14.02 -24.01
CA ARG A 72 -4.72 12.68 -23.71
C ARG A 72 -5.44 12.03 -22.53
N CYS A 73 -5.78 12.78 -21.49
CA CYS A 73 -6.55 12.29 -20.34
C CYS A 73 -7.99 11.91 -20.75
N LEU A 74 -8.64 12.73 -21.57
CA LEU A 74 -9.98 12.43 -22.10
C LEU A 74 -9.98 11.17 -22.97
N SER A 75 -8.95 10.95 -23.77
CA SER A 75 -8.80 9.70 -24.54
C SER A 75 -8.63 8.47 -23.64
N ILE A 76 -7.85 8.58 -22.56
CA ILE A 76 -7.70 7.51 -21.56
C ILE A 76 -9.04 7.25 -20.87
N LEU A 77 -9.75 8.31 -20.46
CA LEU A 77 -11.06 8.19 -19.82
C LEU A 77 -12.10 7.55 -20.75
N ALA A 78 -12.13 7.94 -22.02
CA ALA A 78 -13.03 7.34 -23.00
C ALA A 78 -12.76 5.84 -23.17
N LEU A 79 -11.48 5.43 -23.17
CA LEU A 79 -11.09 4.03 -23.24
C LEU A 79 -11.49 3.26 -21.97
N GLU A 80 -11.25 3.82 -20.77
CA GLU A 80 -11.69 3.23 -19.50
C GLU A 80 -13.20 3.03 -19.49
N VAL A 81 -13.98 4.07 -19.79
CA VAL A 81 -15.44 4.01 -19.82
C VAL A 81 -15.94 2.99 -20.85
N ALA A 82 -15.27 2.85 -21.99
CA ALA A 82 -15.63 1.84 -22.99
C ALA A 82 -15.39 0.40 -22.48
N VAL A 83 -14.26 0.17 -21.80
CA VAL A 83 -13.94 -1.12 -21.17
C VAL A 83 -14.93 -1.43 -20.05
N ASP A 84 -15.15 -0.47 -19.15
CA ASP A 84 -16.12 -0.62 -18.05
C ASP A 84 -17.52 -0.88 -18.57
N TYR A 85 -17.95 -0.19 -19.63
CA TYR A 85 -19.24 -0.44 -20.27
C TYR A 85 -19.33 -1.86 -20.84
N ALA A 86 -18.26 -2.37 -21.45
CA ALA A 86 -18.24 -3.73 -22.01
C ALA A 86 -18.39 -4.82 -20.93
N PHE A 87 -17.81 -4.61 -19.74
CA PHE A 87 -17.87 -5.58 -18.64
C PHE A 87 -19.05 -5.36 -17.69
N PHE A 88 -19.29 -4.14 -17.23
CA PHE A 88 -20.39 -3.83 -16.31
C PHE A 88 -21.75 -3.73 -17.01
N ARG A 89 -21.77 -3.56 -18.35
CA ARG A 89 -22.99 -3.35 -19.15
C ARG A 89 -23.81 -2.15 -18.71
N LYS A 90 -23.17 -1.18 -18.06
CA LYS A 90 -23.74 0.10 -17.64
C LYS A 90 -22.70 1.20 -17.84
N LEU A 91 -23.18 2.38 -18.22
CA LEU A 91 -22.32 3.55 -18.33
C LEU A 91 -21.95 4.03 -16.93
N VAL A 92 -20.68 3.91 -16.57
CA VAL A 92 -20.17 4.26 -15.25
C VAL A 92 -18.93 5.11 -15.40
N LEU A 93 -18.85 6.17 -14.61
CA LEU A 93 -17.65 6.98 -14.46
C LEU A 93 -16.98 6.59 -13.13
N VAL A 94 -16.18 5.52 -13.14
CA VAL A 94 -15.59 4.93 -11.92
C VAL A 94 -14.81 5.96 -11.08
N PRO A 95 -13.95 6.81 -11.66
CA PRO A 95 -13.21 7.81 -10.88
C PRO A 95 -14.14 8.79 -10.16
N TRP A 96 -15.24 9.19 -10.81
CA TRP A 96 -16.25 10.06 -10.20
C TRP A 96 -17.00 9.34 -9.08
N ASN A 97 -17.41 8.09 -9.28
CA ASN A 97 -18.13 7.34 -8.25
C ASN A 97 -17.29 7.16 -6.97
N ILE A 98 -15.98 6.95 -7.12
CA ILE A 98 -15.05 6.89 -5.98
C ILE A 98 -15.03 8.23 -5.24
N VAL A 99 -14.91 9.35 -5.97
CA VAL A 99 -14.92 10.69 -5.37
C VAL A 99 -16.27 10.99 -4.69
N ALA A 100 -17.37 10.68 -5.37
CA ALA A 100 -18.73 10.86 -4.87
C ALA A 100 -18.96 10.07 -3.58
N TYR A 101 -18.54 8.81 -3.53
CA TYR A 101 -18.70 7.99 -2.35
C TYR A 101 -17.87 8.48 -1.15
N ASN A 102 -16.60 8.83 -1.38
CA ASN A 102 -15.67 9.14 -0.29
C ASN A 102 -15.79 10.59 0.22
N ILE A 103 -16.17 11.55 -0.62
CA ILE A 103 -16.27 12.97 -0.24
C ILE A 103 -17.73 13.39 -0.04
N PHE A 104 -18.65 12.89 -0.88
CA PHE A 104 -20.03 13.36 -0.94
C PHE A 104 -21.06 12.31 -0.48
N GLY A 105 -20.60 11.19 0.11
CA GLY A 105 -21.45 10.05 0.48
C GLY A 105 -22.45 10.30 1.61
N GLY A 106 -22.24 11.33 2.42
CA GLY A 106 -23.08 11.64 3.60
C GLY A 106 -22.75 10.80 4.83
N GLU A 107 -23.61 10.87 5.85
CA GLU A 107 -23.41 10.15 7.11
C GLU A 107 -23.47 8.62 6.92
N GLY A 108 -22.56 7.89 7.56
CA GLY A 108 -22.48 6.43 7.49
C GLY A 108 -21.89 5.88 6.18
N LYS A 109 -21.34 6.73 5.31
CA LYS A 109 -20.61 6.34 4.09
C LYS A 109 -19.20 6.90 4.10
N GLY A 110 -18.39 6.39 3.17
CA GLY A 110 -17.03 6.84 2.97
C GLY A 110 -16.02 6.00 3.77
N PRO A 111 -14.78 6.48 3.89
CA PRO A 111 -13.68 5.66 4.35
C PRO A 111 -13.72 5.32 5.85
N ASP A 112 -14.36 6.16 6.66
CA ASP A 112 -14.37 6.03 8.13
C ASP A 112 -15.10 4.78 8.63
N ILE A 113 -16.00 4.19 7.83
CA ILE A 113 -16.71 2.94 8.18
C ILE A 113 -15.78 1.73 8.27
N PHE A 114 -14.54 1.86 7.79
CA PHE A 114 -13.49 0.85 7.86
C PHE A 114 -12.51 1.09 9.03
N GLY A 115 -12.85 2.01 9.94
CA GLY A 115 -12.06 2.34 11.13
C GLY A 115 -11.34 3.68 11.02
N THR A 116 -10.76 4.16 12.13
CA THR A 116 -10.03 5.44 12.18
C THR A 116 -8.74 5.28 12.97
N GLU A 117 -7.74 6.10 12.66
CA GLU A 117 -6.42 6.04 13.29
C GLU A 117 -5.97 7.44 13.75
N PRO A 118 -5.11 7.56 14.78
CA PRO A 118 -4.66 8.85 15.27
C PRO A 118 -3.77 9.57 14.23
N TRP A 119 -3.62 10.89 14.36
CA TRP A 119 -2.81 11.70 13.44
C TRP A 119 -1.34 11.22 13.31
N THR A 120 -0.81 10.56 14.37
CA THR A 120 0.57 10.03 14.39
C THR A 120 0.77 8.79 13.50
N PHE A 121 -0.29 8.21 12.95
CA PHE A 121 -0.25 6.98 12.16
C PHE A 121 0.77 7.07 11.00
N TYR A 122 0.70 8.11 10.16
CA TYR A 122 1.60 8.22 9.02
C TYR A 122 3.04 8.49 9.39
N VAL A 123 3.29 9.20 10.50
CA VAL A 123 4.65 9.36 11.04
C VAL A 123 5.22 8.00 11.43
N ARG A 124 4.46 7.20 12.20
CA ARG A 124 4.88 5.84 12.60
C ARG A 124 5.08 4.95 11.38
N ASN A 125 4.10 4.90 10.49
CA ASN A 125 4.14 4.07 9.28
C ASN A 125 5.34 4.40 8.38
N LEU A 126 5.58 5.68 8.09
CA LEU A 126 6.69 6.08 7.22
C LEU A 126 8.05 5.95 7.91
N LEU A 127 8.15 6.14 9.23
CA LEU A 127 9.37 5.79 9.98
C LEU A 127 9.67 4.29 9.93
N LEU A 128 8.64 3.44 9.99
CA LEU A 128 8.83 2.01 9.88
C LEU A 128 9.28 1.62 8.47
N ASN A 129 8.62 2.12 7.42
CA ASN A 129 8.89 1.68 6.05
C ASN A 129 10.06 2.39 5.38
N PHE A 130 10.29 3.67 5.65
CA PHE A 130 11.35 4.48 5.04
C PHE A 130 12.44 4.91 6.02
N ASN A 131 12.33 4.60 7.32
CA ASN A 131 13.38 4.83 8.33
C ASN A 131 14.03 6.23 8.28
N VAL A 132 15.35 6.33 8.16
CA VAL A 132 16.09 7.59 8.06
C VAL A 132 15.71 8.38 6.81
N TRP A 133 15.27 7.72 5.73
CA TRP A 133 14.86 8.38 4.49
C TRP A 133 13.57 9.20 4.67
N PHE A 134 12.66 8.78 5.55
CA PHE A 134 11.51 9.61 5.91
C PHE A 134 11.96 10.88 6.66
N VAL A 135 12.93 10.76 7.57
CA VAL A 135 13.48 11.93 8.29
C VAL A 135 14.10 12.91 7.30
N PHE A 136 14.91 12.41 6.35
CA PHE A 136 15.44 13.23 5.26
C PHE A 136 14.33 13.86 4.41
N ALA A 137 13.31 13.10 4.04
CA ALA A 137 12.17 13.62 3.28
C ALA A 137 11.49 14.80 4.00
N MET A 138 11.32 14.73 5.33
CA MET A 138 10.76 15.82 6.15
C MET A 138 11.73 16.98 6.40
N LEU A 139 13.04 16.77 6.28
CA LEU A 139 14.06 17.82 6.41
C LEU A 139 14.25 18.62 5.12
N SER A 140 13.79 18.13 3.97
CA SER A 140 13.97 18.78 2.67
C SER A 140 13.47 20.22 2.62
N ALA A 141 12.25 20.52 3.06
CA ALA A 141 11.69 21.87 3.03
C ALA A 141 12.41 22.80 4.04
N PRO A 142 12.62 22.42 5.32
CA PRO A 142 13.43 23.21 6.25
C PRO A 142 14.84 23.52 5.73
N LEU A 143 15.54 22.55 5.13
CA LEU A 143 16.88 22.74 4.59
C LEU A 143 16.90 23.69 3.38
N LEU A 144 15.91 23.57 2.49
CA LEU A 144 15.75 24.50 1.37
C LEU A 144 15.45 25.92 1.84
N LEU A 145 14.55 26.09 2.81
CA LEU A 145 14.26 27.40 3.42
C LEU A 145 15.52 27.99 4.07
N PHE A 146 16.28 27.18 4.81
CA PHE A 146 17.54 27.62 5.39
C PHE A 146 18.54 28.06 4.32
N GLN A 147 18.68 27.32 3.22
CA GLN A 147 19.55 27.69 2.10
C GLN A 147 19.11 29.02 1.46
N ILE A 148 17.81 29.23 1.25
CA ILE A 148 17.25 30.45 0.66
C ILE A 148 17.54 31.66 1.55
N ILE A 149 17.34 31.53 2.88
CA ILE A 149 17.49 32.66 3.82
C ILE A 149 18.96 32.99 4.07
N PHE A 150 19.80 31.99 4.32
CA PHE A 150 21.17 32.20 4.82
C PHE A 150 22.26 32.05 3.76
N ARG A 151 21.94 31.45 2.59
CA ARG A 151 22.91 31.21 1.50
C ARG A 151 22.38 31.70 0.15
N SER A 152 21.53 32.73 0.14
CA SER A 152 20.92 33.33 -1.07
C SER A 152 21.93 33.70 -2.16
N HIS A 153 23.19 33.98 -1.82
CA HIS A 153 24.24 34.36 -2.76
C HIS A 153 24.73 33.24 -3.69
N THR A 154 24.42 31.95 -3.42
CA THR A 154 24.98 30.83 -4.19
C THR A 154 24.00 30.23 -5.21
N THR A 155 22.72 30.57 -5.15
CA THR A 155 21.66 29.92 -5.95
C THR A 155 20.65 30.91 -6.48
N SER A 156 20.28 30.76 -7.76
CA SER A 156 19.27 31.63 -8.38
C SER A 156 17.89 31.45 -7.72
N LEU A 157 17.10 32.52 -7.70
CA LEU A 157 15.73 32.50 -7.17
C LEU A 157 14.85 31.49 -7.93
N HIS A 158 15.01 31.40 -9.26
CA HIS A 158 14.30 30.41 -10.08
C HIS A 158 14.63 28.96 -9.69
N THR A 159 15.91 28.64 -9.45
CA THR A 159 16.32 27.31 -9.00
C THR A 159 15.72 26.97 -7.63
N SER A 160 15.72 27.96 -6.73
CA SER A 160 15.21 27.78 -5.36
C SER A 160 13.69 27.55 -5.33
N LEU A 161 12.93 28.34 -6.11
CA LEU A 161 11.49 28.15 -6.27
C LEU A 161 11.17 26.77 -6.85
N ARG A 162 11.90 26.35 -7.87
CA ARG A 162 11.74 25.02 -8.48
C ARG A 162 11.99 23.89 -7.48
N SER A 163 13.05 23.98 -6.69
CA SER A 163 13.32 22.99 -5.64
C SER A 163 12.19 22.93 -4.61
N MET A 164 11.60 24.08 -4.25
CA MET A 164 10.45 24.12 -3.33
C MET A 164 9.22 23.44 -3.93
N THR A 165 8.91 23.72 -5.20
CA THR A 165 7.78 23.11 -5.89
C THR A 165 7.93 21.59 -6.02
N LEU A 166 9.13 21.11 -6.37
CA LEU A 166 9.38 19.67 -6.49
C LEU A 166 9.17 18.92 -5.16
N VAL A 167 9.39 19.61 -4.05
CA VAL A 167 9.28 19.06 -2.70
C VAL A 167 7.85 19.12 -2.16
N ALA A 168 7.06 20.10 -2.59
CA ALA A 168 5.72 20.39 -2.10
C ALA A 168 4.69 19.24 -2.20
N PRO A 169 4.62 18.43 -3.30
CA PRO A 169 3.62 17.37 -3.42
C PRO A 169 3.62 16.38 -2.25
N PHE A 170 4.81 16.02 -1.74
CA PHE A 170 4.90 15.12 -0.59
C PHE A 170 4.30 15.73 0.68
N TYR A 171 4.63 16.99 1.00
CA TYR A 171 4.11 17.65 2.20
C TYR A 171 2.61 17.89 2.11
N MET A 172 2.14 18.38 0.96
CA MET A 172 0.72 18.57 0.71
C MET A 172 -0.04 17.24 0.90
N TRP A 173 0.44 16.16 0.29
CA TRP A 173 -0.17 14.84 0.42
C TRP A 173 -0.15 14.32 1.87
N PHE A 174 1.01 14.43 2.53
CA PHE A 174 1.19 14.01 3.91
C PHE A 174 0.23 14.74 4.85
N VAL A 175 0.04 16.05 4.66
CA VAL A 175 -0.90 16.85 5.45
C VAL A 175 -2.34 16.45 5.18
N ILE A 176 -2.75 16.36 3.90
CA ILE A 176 -4.14 16.02 3.52
C ILE A 176 -4.58 14.75 4.23
N PHE A 177 -3.80 13.67 4.13
CA PHE A 177 -4.16 12.37 4.73
C PHE A 177 -3.91 12.29 6.23
N SER A 178 -2.98 13.05 6.80
CA SER A 178 -2.80 13.08 8.26
C SER A 178 -3.99 13.72 8.97
N VAL A 179 -4.66 14.68 8.32
CA VAL A 179 -5.87 15.33 8.84
C VAL A 179 -7.12 14.43 8.72
N GLN A 180 -7.19 13.56 7.71
CA GLN A 180 -8.34 12.64 7.57
C GLN A 180 -8.42 11.64 8.73
N PRO A 181 -9.61 11.33 9.27
CA PRO A 181 -9.77 10.35 10.36
C PRO A 181 -9.34 8.94 9.95
N HIS A 182 -9.89 8.42 8.85
CA HIS A 182 -9.46 7.15 8.27
C HIS A 182 -8.07 7.23 7.64
N LYS A 183 -7.25 6.21 7.90
CA LYS A 183 -5.88 6.13 7.39
C LYS A 183 -5.55 4.70 7.03
N GLU A 184 -4.97 4.54 5.85
CA GLU A 184 -4.37 3.29 5.42
C GLU A 184 -2.96 3.53 4.90
N GLU A 185 -2.09 2.54 5.06
CA GLU A 185 -0.74 2.58 4.52
C GLU A 185 -0.74 2.82 3.00
N ARG A 186 -1.66 2.16 2.27
CA ARG A 186 -1.74 2.25 0.80
C ARG A 186 -2.04 3.66 0.27
N PHE A 187 -2.65 4.53 1.06
CA PHE A 187 -2.90 5.92 0.65
C PHE A 187 -1.61 6.73 0.48
N MET A 188 -0.49 6.30 1.07
CA MET A 188 0.80 6.96 0.88
C MET A 188 1.54 6.53 -0.39
N TYR A 189 1.14 5.42 -1.02
CA TYR A 189 1.85 4.86 -2.19
C TYR A 189 2.02 5.86 -3.34
N PRO A 190 1.03 6.71 -3.69
CA PRO A 190 1.21 7.75 -4.70
C PRO A 190 2.32 8.76 -4.38
N ALA A 191 2.58 9.03 -3.09
CA ALA A 191 3.54 10.02 -2.64
C ALA A 191 4.98 9.48 -2.47
N TYR A 192 5.19 8.16 -2.50
CA TYR A 192 6.52 7.54 -2.32
C TYR A 192 7.60 8.04 -3.29
N PRO A 193 7.32 8.31 -4.58
CA PRO A 193 8.32 8.91 -5.49
C PRO A 193 8.79 10.30 -5.02
N PHE A 194 7.88 11.10 -4.49
CA PHE A 194 8.19 12.44 -3.96
C PHE A 194 8.91 12.35 -2.62
N LEU A 195 8.55 11.39 -1.77
CA LEU A 195 9.31 11.09 -0.55
C LEU A 195 10.77 10.78 -0.90
N ALA A 196 10.99 9.88 -1.87
CA ALA A 196 12.33 9.52 -2.33
C ALA A 196 13.09 10.71 -2.90
N LEU A 197 12.45 11.56 -3.71
CA LEU A 197 13.05 12.80 -4.21
C LEU A 197 13.43 13.75 -3.07
N ASN A 198 12.54 13.96 -2.10
CA ASN A 198 12.78 14.83 -0.95
C ASN A 198 13.93 14.30 -0.07
N ALA A 199 13.99 12.99 0.14
CA ALA A 199 15.08 12.34 0.85
C ALA A 199 16.40 12.52 0.11
N ALA A 200 16.43 12.34 -1.21
CA ALA A 200 17.62 12.54 -2.02
C ALA A 200 18.08 14.00 -2.02
N LEU A 201 17.16 14.96 -2.13
CA LEU A 201 17.47 16.40 -2.11
C LEU A 201 18.06 16.82 -0.77
N SER A 202 17.41 16.51 0.34
CA SER A 202 17.93 16.83 1.68
C SER A 202 19.29 16.18 1.95
N PHE A 203 19.45 14.90 1.58
CA PHE A 203 20.72 14.20 1.70
C PHE A 203 21.80 14.87 0.85
N HIS A 204 21.50 15.25 -0.39
CA HIS A 204 22.42 16.00 -1.26
C HIS A 204 22.81 17.36 -0.67
N LEU A 205 21.85 18.12 -0.12
CA LEU A 205 22.14 19.41 0.53
C LEU A 205 23.07 19.24 1.73
N ILE A 206 22.82 18.22 2.55
CA ILE A 206 23.67 17.88 3.69
C ILE A 206 25.07 17.47 3.22
N LEU A 207 25.19 16.61 2.19
CA LEU A 207 26.48 16.21 1.66
C LEU A 207 27.26 17.38 1.06
N THR A 208 26.59 18.30 0.35
CA THR A 208 27.21 19.51 -0.19
C THR A 208 27.71 20.42 0.95
N TYR A 209 26.96 20.53 2.05
CA TYR A 209 27.40 21.24 3.24
C TYR A 209 28.60 20.54 3.92
N LEU A 210 28.54 19.22 4.10
CA LEU A 210 29.63 18.43 4.67
C LEU A 210 30.90 18.50 3.81
N GLY A 211 30.74 18.55 2.48
CA GLY A 211 31.82 18.65 1.50
C GLY A 211 32.51 20.02 1.45
N SER A 212 31.99 21.04 2.14
CA SER A 212 32.63 22.35 2.23
C SER A 212 34.05 22.24 2.80
N THR A 213 35.02 22.78 2.07
CA THR A 213 36.44 22.90 2.47
C THR A 213 36.77 24.26 3.08
N ASN A 214 35.77 25.12 3.27
CA ASN A 214 35.96 26.45 3.83
C ASN A 214 36.36 26.35 5.31
N GLN A 215 37.63 26.62 5.62
CA GLN A 215 38.18 26.54 6.99
C GLN A 215 37.55 27.53 7.98
N LYS A 216 36.82 28.54 7.48
CA LYS A 216 36.03 29.46 8.30
C LYS A 216 34.78 28.78 8.88
N GLU A 217 34.27 27.74 8.22
CA GLU A 217 33.14 26.94 8.70
C GLU A 217 33.66 25.81 9.61
N LEU A 218 32.93 25.50 10.69
CA LEU A 218 33.30 24.42 11.62
C LEU A 218 33.50 23.08 10.88
N ILE A 219 32.65 22.82 9.89
CA ILE A 219 32.69 21.58 9.11
C ILE A 219 33.90 21.50 8.19
N GLY A 220 34.47 22.63 7.74
CA GLY A 220 35.68 22.66 6.91
C GLY A 220 36.93 22.20 7.65
N ARG A 221 36.91 22.18 8.99
CA ARG A 221 38.00 21.70 9.85
C ARG A 221 37.97 20.19 10.09
N VAL A 222 36.86 19.53 9.77
CA VAL A 222 36.69 18.09 9.99
C VAL A 222 37.42 17.30 8.89
N PRO A 223 38.20 16.26 9.23
CA PRO A 223 38.88 15.44 8.23
C PRO A 223 37.93 14.78 7.23
N THR A 224 38.29 14.78 5.94
CA THR A 224 37.49 14.21 4.86
C THR A 224 37.12 12.74 5.09
N LYS A 225 38.03 11.94 5.67
CA LYS A 225 37.77 10.54 6.01
C LYS A 225 36.61 10.38 6.98
N LEU A 226 36.51 11.26 7.98
CA LEU A 226 35.44 11.22 8.98
C LEU A 226 34.09 11.62 8.37
N LYS A 227 34.09 12.61 7.45
CA LYS A 227 32.90 13.04 6.71
C LYS A 227 32.34 11.90 5.84
N ILE A 228 33.21 11.23 5.07
CA ILE A 228 32.84 10.08 4.24
C ILE A 228 32.32 8.94 5.12
N PHE A 229 33.01 8.64 6.21
CA PHE A 229 32.59 7.61 7.16
C PHE A 229 31.18 7.90 7.72
N ALA A 230 30.91 9.13 8.14
CA ALA A 230 29.59 9.52 8.64
C ALA A 230 28.50 9.37 7.57
N ALA A 231 28.74 9.86 6.35
CA ALA A 231 27.80 9.73 5.23
C ALA A 231 27.51 8.26 4.88
N LEU A 232 28.55 7.44 4.74
CA LEU A 232 28.41 6.01 4.44
C LEU A 232 27.71 5.28 5.59
N SER A 233 27.99 5.64 6.84
CA SER A 233 27.33 5.02 8.01
C SER A 233 25.82 5.23 7.95
N VAL A 234 25.34 6.44 7.61
CA VAL A 234 23.90 6.71 7.48
C VAL A 234 23.27 5.84 6.38
N VAL A 235 23.93 5.74 5.21
CA VAL A 235 23.45 4.92 4.09
C VAL A 235 23.40 3.45 4.48
N LEU A 236 24.48 2.94 5.09
CA LEU A 236 24.58 1.55 5.53
C LEU A 236 23.54 1.22 6.60
N VAL A 237 23.32 2.09 7.59
CA VAL A 237 22.28 1.91 8.61
C VAL A 237 20.89 1.89 7.97
N GLY A 238 20.59 2.84 7.08
CA GLY A 238 19.29 2.90 6.39
C GLY A 238 19.01 1.65 5.53
N LEU A 239 20.03 1.18 4.79
CA LEU A 239 19.93 -0.02 3.96
C LEU A 239 19.77 -1.29 4.79
N ASN A 240 20.61 -1.48 5.83
CA ASN A 240 20.53 -2.65 6.69
C ASN A 240 19.23 -2.69 7.49
N ALA A 241 18.77 -1.54 8.03
CA ALA A 241 17.48 -1.46 8.72
C ALA A 241 16.32 -1.81 7.77
N GLY A 242 16.35 -1.34 6.53
CA GLY A 242 15.38 -1.69 5.50
C GLY A 242 15.39 -3.19 5.17
N MET A 243 16.58 -3.78 4.93
CA MET A 243 16.73 -5.21 4.66
C MET A 243 16.25 -6.08 5.83
N LEU A 244 16.64 -5.75 7.06
CA LEU A 244 16.20 -6.46 8.26
C LEU A 244 14.69 -6.35 8.45
N ARG A 245 14.08 -5.20 8.15
CA ARG A 245 12.61 -5.06 8.19
C ARG A 245 11.95 -5.93 7.13
N THR A 246 12.41 -5.90 5.88
CA THR A 246 11.85 -6.71 4.78
C THR A 246 11.95 -8.20 5.12
N LEU A 247 13.14 -8.66 5.52
CA LEU A 247 13.34 -10.04 5.96
C LEU A 247 12.44 -10.36 7.17
N GLY A 248 12.31 -9.39 8.07
CA GLY A 248 11.49 -9.48 9.27
C GLY A 248 10.01 -9.72 8.95
N MET A 249 9.44 -8.96 8.02
CA MET A 249 8.05 -9.07 7.57
C MET A 249 7.82 -10.36 6.79
N VAL A 250 8.70 -10.68 5.84
CA VAL A 250 8.60 -11.90 5.02
C VAL A 250 8.68 -13.15 5.89
N THR A 251 9.60 -13.21 6.86
CA THR A 251 9.72 -14.38 7.75
C THR A 251 8.57 -14.46 8.75
N ALA A 252 8.06 -13.33 9.23
CA ALA A 252 6.99 -13.27 10.23
C ALA A 252 5.61 -13.67 9.69
N TYR A 253 5.31 -13.36 8.42
CA TYR A 253 3.95 -13.36 7.90
C TYR A 253 3.76 -14.10 6.57
N ASN A 254 4.71 -14.95 6.15
CA ASN A 254 4.59 -15.69 4.88
C ASN A 254 3.65 -16.91 4.92
N ALA A 255 3.15 -17.32 6.08
CA ALA A 255 2.38 -18.56 6.20
C ALA A 255 1.15 -18.64 5.26
N PRO A 256 0.33 -17.58 5.10
CA PRO A 256 -0.81 -17.61 4.17
C PRO A 256 -0.42 -17.84 2.70
N LEU A 257 0.84 -17.66 2.32
CA LEU A 257 1.33 -17.92 0.96
C LEU A 257 1.82 -19.38 0.77
N LYS A 258 1.96 -20.15 1.84
CA LYS A 258 2.58 -21.49 1.81
C LYS A 258 1.63 -22.63 2.15
N VAL A 259 0.70 -22.42 3.09
CA VAL A 259 -0.10 -23.51 3.65
C VAL A 259 -1.07 -24.15 2.67
N PHE A 260 -1.36 -23.48 1.54
CA PHE A 260 -2.27 -23.98 0.51
C PHE A 260 -1.61 -24.94 -0.49
N ASN A 261 -0.29 -25.14 -0.43
CA ASN A 261 0.43 -26.04 -1.34
C ASN A 261 -0.16 -27.46 -1.43
N PRO A 262 -0.61 -28.11 -0.34
CA PRO A 262 -1.22 -29.44 -0.41
C PRO A 262 -2.51 -29.48 -1.23
N LEU A 263 -3.22 -28.37 -1.40
CA LEU A 263 -4.45 -28.37 -2.21
C LEU A 263 -4.18 -28.66 -3.69
N GLN A 264 -2.94 -28.51 -4.15
CA GLN A 264 -2.55 -28.82 -5.53
C GLN A 264 -2.41 -30.33 -5.79
N SER A 265 -2.40 -31.18 -4.75
CA SER A 265 -2.33 -32.62 -4.94
C SER A 265 -3.71 -33.23 -5.19
N VAL A 266 -3.81 -34.05 -6.23
CA VAL A 266 -5.06 -34.70 -6.66
C VAL A 266 -5.49 -35.81 -5.70
N ASP A 267 -4.55 -36.37 -4.92
CA ASP A 267 -4.85 -37.45 -3.96
C ASP A 267 -5.60 -36.96 -2.71
N ILE A 268 -5.48 -35.67 -2.39
CA ILE A 268 -6.07 -35.06 -1.19
C ILE A 268 -7.37 -34.34 -1.51
N THR A 269 -7.54 -33.91 -2.76
CA THR A 269 -8.56 -32.94 -3.15
C THR A 269 -9.52 -33.47 -4.19
N HIS A 270 -10.79 -33.09 -4.05
CA HIS A 270 -11.85 -33.41 -4.98
C HIS A 270 -12.42 -32.15 -5.64
N ALA A 271 -12.90 -32.30 -6.86
CA ALA A 271 -13.49 -31.17 -7.59
C ALA A 271 -14.74 -30.65 -6.85
N GLY A 272 -14.79 -29.34 -6.63
CA GLY A 272 -15.89 -28.69 -5.91
C GLY A 272 -15.75 -28.68 -4.38
N ASP A 273 -14.62 -29.14 -3.83
CA ASP A 273 -14.33 -28.99 -2.41
C ASP A 273 -14.34 -27.51 -1.96
N SER A 274 -14.67 -27.30 -0.69
CA SER A 274 -14.71 -25.97 -0.10
C SER A 274 -13.51 -25.74 0.82
N VAL A 275 -12.95 -24.52 0.73
CA VAL A 275 -11.93 -24.04 1.67
C VAL A 275 -12.56 -22.94 2.50
N CYS A 276 -12.78 -23.21 3.77
CA CYS A 276 -13.44 -22.30 4.67
C CYS A 276 -12.47 -21.36 5.38
N PHE A 277 -12.92 -20.12 5.57
CA PHE A 277 -12.20 -19.07 6.28
C PHE A 277 -13.10 -18.46 7.37
N GLY A 278 -12.58 -18.38 8.58
CA GLY A 278 -13.20 -17.68 9.70
C GLY A 278 -12.40 -16.42 10.06
N LYS A 279 -11.76 -16.44 11.23
CA LYS A 279 -10.95 -15.33 11.75
C LYS A 279 -9.79 -14.88 10.84
N GLU A 280 -9.32 -15.73 9.93
CA GLU A 280 -8.19 -15.44 9.03
C GLU A 280 -8.59 -15.03 7.59
N TRP A 281 -9.88 -14.77 7.34
CA TRP A 281 -10.38 -14.49 5.99
C TRP A 281 -9.63 -13.37 5.27
N TYR A 282 -9.20 -12.33 5.98
CA TYR A 282 -8.54 -11.15 5.41
C TYR A 282 -7.07 -11.40 5.02
N ARG A 283 -6.50 -12.57 5.36
CA ARG A 283 -5.15 -12.98 4.95
C ARG A 283 -5.15 -13.90 3.74
N PHE A 284 -6.32 -14.36 3.31
CA PHE A 284 -6.47 -15.19 2.12
C PHE A 284 -6.12 -14.38 0.87
N PRO A 285 -5.16 -14.83 0.03
CA PRO A 285 -4.72 -14.03 -1.11
C PRO A 285 -5.81 -13.84 -2.18
N SER A 286 -6.35 -14.94 -2.71
CA SER A 286 -7.42 -14.91 -3.70
C SER A 286 -7.97 -16.31 -4.01
N SER A 287 -9.27 -16.40 -4.31
CA SER A 287 -9.92 -17.61 -4.83
C SER A 287 -9.35 -18.07 -6.17
N TYR A 288 -8.70 -17.19 -6.94
CA TYR A 288 -8.04 -17.57 -8.20
C TYR A 288 -6.87 -18.56 -8.03
N PHE A 289 -6.36 -18.73 -6.81
CA PHE A 289 -5.28 -19.67 -6.52
C PHE A 289 -5.78 -21.03 -6.01
N LEU A 290 -7.09 -21.21 -5.86
CA LEU A 290 -7.66 -22.49 -5.47
C LEU A 290 -7.77 -23.41 -6.71
N PRO A 291 -7.25 -24.64 -6.64
CA PRO A 291 -7.30 -25.59 -7.76
C PRO A 291 -8.66 -26.28 -7.86
N ASN A 292 -8.86 -27.09 -8.92
CA ASN A 292 -9.96 -28.07 -9.02
C ASN A 292 -11.37 -27.48 -8.77
N ASP A 293 -11.63 -26.27 -9.27
CA ASP A 293 -12.91 -25.54 -9.11
C ASP A 293 -13.37 -25.37 -7.64
N MET A 294 -12.43 -25.47 -6.70
CA MET A 294 -12.68 -25.27 -5.28
C MET A 294 -13.22 -23.87 -4.99
N ARG A 295 -14.02 -23.78 -3.94
CA ARG A 295 -14.64 -22.52 -3.53
C ARG A 295 -14.18 -22.08 -2.15
N ALA A 296 -13.75 -20.82 -2.08
CA ALA A 296 -13.57 -20.14 -0.81
C ALA A 296 -14.95 -19.90 -0.18
N LYS A 297 -15.15 -20.39 1.04
CA LYS A 297 -16.36 -20.19 1.83
C LYS A 297 -16.03 -19.50 3.13
N PHE A 298 -17.01 -18.82 3.73
CA PHE A 298 -16.81 -18.16 5.00
C PHE A 298 -17.65 -18.82 6.09
N ILE A 299 -17.04 -19.05 7.24
CA ILE A 299 -17.76 -19.44 8.45
C ILE A 299 -17.91 -18.21 9.35
N ARG A 300 -18.89 -18.25 10.25
CA ARG A 300 -19.10 -17.15 11.18
C ARG A 300 -17.88 -17.00 12.11
N SER A 301 -17.41 -15.77 12.30
CA SER A 301 -16.31 -15.39 13.18
C SER A 301 -16.70 -14.14 13.99
N GLU A 302 -15.79 -13.48 14.70
CA GLU A 302 -16.11 -12.22 15.41
C GLU A 302 -16.25 -11.01 14.46
N PHE A 303 -15.91 -11.17 13.19
CA PHE A 303 -16.10 -10.14 12.19
C PHE A 303 -17.60 -9.88 11.92
N ARG A 304 -17.98 -8.60 11.87
CA ARG A 304 -19.37 -8.12 11.68
C ARG A 304 -19.51 -7.16 10.49
N GLY A 305 -18.55 -7.15 9.57
CA GLY A 305 -18.62 -6.38 8.34
C GLY A 305 -19.11 -7.23 7.16
N LEU A 306 -19.20 -6.61 5.99
CA LEU A 306 -19.58 -7.31 4.76
C LEU A 306 -18.41 -8.17 4.26
N LEU A 307 -18.66 -9.48 4.08
CA LEU A 307 -17.70 -10.40 3.48
C LEU A 307 -17.82 -10.43 1.95
N PRO A 308 -16.75 -10.85 1.23
CA PRO A 308 -16.78 -10.98 -0.23
C PRO A 308 -17.94 -11.88 -0.72
N GLY A 309 -18.60 -11.46 -1.80
CA GLY A 309 -19.62 -12.25 -2.48
C GLY A 309 -19.02 -13.21 -3.52
N GLU A 310 -19.73 -14.31 -3.78
CA GLU A 310 -19.35 -15.28 -4.80
C GLU A 310 -19.88 -14.88 -6.17
N PHE A 311 -19.02 -15.02 -7.18
CA PHE A 311 -19.44 -14.92 -8.58
C PHE A 311 -20.17 -16.18 -9.02
N PRO A 312 -21.17 -16.06 -9.92
CA PRO A 312 -21.91 -17.21 -10.42
C PRO A 312 -21.03 -18.15 -11.25
N ASP A 313 -21.42 -19.41 -11.32
CA ASP A 313 -20.79 -20.38 -12.19
C ASP A 313 -20.96 -20.01 -13.66
N ALA A 314 -19.85 -20.07 -14.39
CA ALA A 314 -19.79 -19.56 -15.75
C ALA A 314 -19.04 -20.55 -16.68
N PRO A 315 -19.70 -21.63 -17.12
CA PRO A 315 -19.06 -22.69 -17.89
C PRO A 315 -18.66 -22.25 -19.31
N SER A 316 -19.31 -21.22 -19.86
CA SER A 316 -19.02 -20.68 -21.19
C SER A 316 -18.34 -19.30 -21.12
N TYR A 317 -17.66 -18.91 -22.19
CA TYR A 317 -17.07 -17.57 -22.29
C TYR A 317 -18.13 -16.45 -22.17
N LEU A 318 -19.28 -16.64 -22.82
CA LEU A 318 -20.39 -15.68 -22.76
C LEU A 318 -20.98 -15.59 -21.34
N ALA A 319 -21.09 -16.72 -20.63
CA ALA A 319 -21.51 -16.75 -19.23
C ALA A 319 -20.50 -16.04 -18.31
N ARG A 320 -19.20 -16.08 -18.63
CA ARG A 320 -18.17 -15.35 -17.86
C ARG A 320 -18.32 -13.83 -18.00
N LEU A 321 -18.61 -13.36 -19.21
CA LEU A 321 -18.92 -11.94 -19.45
C LEU A 321 -20.21 -11.52 -18.75
N ASP A 322 -21.21 -12.41 -18.68
CA ASP A 322 -22.43 -12.15 -17.92
C ASP A 322 -22.17 -12.10 -16.41
N GLY A 323 -21.48 -13.11 -15.87
CA GLY A 323 -21.13 -13.18 -14.46
C GLY A 323 -20.26 -12.01 -13.98
N ALA A 324 -19.35 -11.51 -14.82
CA ALA A 324 -18.54 -10.32 -14.50
C ALA A 324 -19.38 -9.03 -14.36
N SER A 325 -20.58 -9.00 -14.95
CA SER A 325 -21.51 -7.86 -14.86
C SER A 325 -22.48 -7.96 -13.67
N GLN A 326 -22.62 -9.15 -13.07
CA GLN A 326 -23.55 -9.40 -11.98
C GLN A 326 -22.95 -8.98 -10.64
N ILE A 327 -23.75 -8.28 -9.84
CA ILE A 327 -23.42 -7.97 -8.45
C ILE A 327 -23.86 -9.17 -7.61
N PRO A 328 -22.95 -9.80 -6.81
CA PRO A 328 -23.34 -10.87 -5.91
C PRO A 328 -24.49 -10.44 -4.98
N SER A 329 -25.32 -11.40 -4.55
CA SER A 329 -26.45 -11.12 -3.65
C SER A 329 -26.01 -10.43 -2.36
N GLY A 330 -26.84 -9.56 -1.80
CA GLY A 330 -26.64 -8.97 -0.46
C GLY A 330 -25.44 -8.04 -0.28
N MET A 331 -24.76 -7.65 -1.37
CA MET A 331 -23.74 -6.61 -1.33
C MET A 331 -24.36 -5.24 -0.98
N ASN A 332 -23.67 -4.45 -0.17
CA ASN A 332 -24.08 -3.11 0.22
C ASN A 332 -22.87 -2.16 0.30
N ASP A 333 -23.13 -0.85 0.25
CA ASP A 333 -22.12 0.22 0.29
C ASP A 333 -21.91 0.80 1.69
N LEU A 334 -22.36 0.10 2.73
CA LEU A 334 -22.35 0.52 4.14
C LEU A 334 -21.53 -0.43 5.03
N ASN A 335 -20.88 -1.45 4.45
CA ASN A 335 -20.14 -2.49 5.17
C ASN A 335 -21.00 -3.23 6.23
N ILE A 336 -22.31 -3.38 5.98
CA ILE A 336 -23.23 -4.08 6.87
C ILE A 336 -23.07 -5.58 6.69
N GLU A 337 -23.00 -6.34 7.79
CA GLU A 337 -22.97 -7.81 7.81
C GLU A 337 -24.13 -8.39 6.99
N ASP A 338 -23.83 -9.41 6.19
CA ASP A 338 -24.82 -10.20 5.47
C ASP A 338 -24.69 -11.66 5.89
N PRO A 339 -25.63 -12.20 6.69
CA PRO A 339 -25.57 -13.57 7.15
C PRO A 339 -25.60 -14.62 6.03
N SER A 340 -26.07 -14.27 4.82
CA SER A 340 -26.08 -15.18 3.68
C SER A 340 -24.68 -15.50 3.14
N LYS A 341 -23.64 -14.79 3.60
CA LYS A 341 -22.23 -15.07 3.27
C LYS A 341 -21.65 -16.26 4.03
N TYR A 342 -22.32 -16.70 5.08
CA TYR A 342 -21.83 -17.79 5.92
C TYR A 342 -22.34 -19.15 5.45
N VAL A 343 -21.47 -20.14 5.53
CA VAL A 343 -21.84 -21.55 5.45
C VAL A 343 -21.72 -22.21 6.81
N ASP A 344 -22.43 -23.32 6.99
CA ASP A 344 -22.24 -24.17 8.15
C ASP A 344 -20.87 -24.86 8.11
N LEU A 345 -20.26 -25.07 9.27
CA LEU A 345 -18.95 -25.73 9.38
C LEU A 345 -18.95 -27.13 8.75
N SER A 346 -20.10 -27.82 8.74
CA SER A 346 -20.24 -29.13 8.10
C SER A 346 -20.10 -29.11 6.58
N GLN A 347 -20.14 -27.94 5.94
CA GLN A 347 -19.92 -27.80 4.50
C GLN A 347 -18.44 -27.63 4.14
N CYS A 348 -17.56 -27.51 5.12
CA CYS A 348 -16.13 -27.26 4.94
C CYS A 348 -15.36 -28.57 4.73
N SER A 349 -14.80 -28.78 3.53
CA SER A 349 -13.82 -29.85 3.27
C SER A 349 -12.48 -29.52 3.91
N PHE A 350 -12.07 -28.26 3.77
CA PHE A 350 -10.87 -27.70 4.36
C PHE A 350 -11.19 -26.46 5.19
N LEU A 351 -10.38 -26.20 6.21
CA LEU A 351 -10.50 -25.03 7.07
C LEU A 351 -9.12 -24.42 7.30
N VAL A 352 -9.04 -23.10 7.17
CA VAL A 352 -7.84 -22.35 7.53
C VAL A 352 -8.00 -21.81 8.94
N ASP A 353 -7.07 -22.17 9.82
CA ASP A 353 -7.07 -21.74 11.21
C ASP A 353 -5.70 -21.22 11.64
N SER A 354 -5.70 -20.28 12.58
CA SER A 354 -4.50 -19.82 13.27
C SER A 354 -4.58 -20.16 14.75
N TYR A 355 -3.45 -20.59 15.30
CA TYR A 355 -3.34 -20.98 16.69
C TYR A 355 -2.18 -20.23 17.35
N PHE A 356 -2.53 -19.41 18.33
CA PHE A 356 -1.57 -18.68 19.17
C PHE A 356 -1.79 -19.13 20.62
N PRO A 357 -0.79 -19.74 21.29
CA PRO A 357 -0.95 -20.26 22.65
C PRO A 357 -1.40 -19.22 23.69
N GLY A 358 -1.15 -17.93 23.43
CA GLY A 358 -1.55 -16.84 24.32
C GLY A 358 -2.92 -16.22 24.05
N HIS A 359 -3.69 -16.75 23.08
CA HIS A 359 -5.02 -16.25 22.73
C HIS A 359 -6.11 -17.21 23.17
N ASP A 360 -7.08 -16.70 23.91
CA ASP A 360 -8.26 -17.46 24.33
C ASP A 360 -9.22 -17.68 23.15
N ALA A 361 -9.85 -18.85 23.12
CA ALA A 361 -10.91 -19.18 22.18
C ALA A 361 -12.20 -18.41 22.51
N THR A 362 -12.93 -17.94 21.49
CA THR A 362 -14.31 -17.48 21.67
C THR A 362 -15.29 -18.52 21.15
N GLU A 363 -16.58 -18.32 21.41
CA GLU A 363 -17.64 -19.19 20.88
C GLU A 363 -17.64 -19.21 19.34
N LEU A 364 -17.35 -18.09 18.70
CA LEU A 364 -17.34 -17.94 17.23
C LEU A 364 -15.96 -18.16 16.60
N GLU A 365 -14.89 -18.15 17.40
CA GLU A 365 -13.51 -18.38 16.94
C GLU A 365 -12.82 -19.46 17.81
N PRO A 366 -13.33 -20.70 17.82
CA PRO A 366 -12.70 -21.77 18.57
C PRO A 366 -11.34 -22.14 17.96
N GLN A 367 -10.51 -22.84 18.74
CA GLN A 367 -9.21 -23.33 18.31
C GLN A 367 -9.37 -24.64 17.52
N TYR A 368 -9.86 -24.56 16.28
CA TYR A 368 -10.10 -25.72 15.40
C TYR A 368 -8.84 -26.57 15.22
N PHE A 369 -7.66 -25.95 15.22
CA PHE A 369 -6.38 -26.65 15.21
C PHE A 369 -6.24 -27.70 16.32
N LEU A 370 -6.79 -27.46 17.51
CA LEU A 370 -6.71 -28.40 18.64
C LEU A 370 -7.76 -29.52 18.59
N ASP A 371 -8.84 -29.34 17.82
CA ASP A 371 -9.88 -30.35 17.66
C ASP A 371 -9.44 -31.45 16.67
N LYS A 372 -8.58 -32.35 17.16
CA LYS A 372 -8.08 -33.50 16.40
C LYS A 372 -9.14 -34.58 16.16
N ALA A 373 -10.33 -34.46 16.76
CA ALA A 373 -11.42 -35.40 16.50
C ALA A 373 -12.09 -35.08 15.15
N GLN A 374 -12.29 -33.80 14.84
CA GLN A 374 -12.91 -33.35 13.59
C GLN A 374 -11.89 -33.01 12.49
N TRP A 375 -10.69 -32.58 12.86
CA TRP A 375 -9.72 -32.02 11.91
C TRP A 375 -8.39 -32.78 11.88
N GLU A 376 -7.89 -32.99 10.67
CA GLU A 376 -6.54 -33.44 10.38
C GLU A 376 -5.70 -32.28 9.85
N THR A 377 -4.45 -32.18 10.28
CA THR A 377 -3.57 -31.09 9.88
C THR A 377 -2.81 -31.45 8.61
N LEU A 378 -3.06 -30.74 7.52
CA LEU A 378 -2.37 -30.99 6.24
C LEU A 378 -1.06 -30.23 6.11
N SER A 379 -1.07 -28.96 6.49
CA SER A 379 0.11 -28.10 6.45
C SER A 379 0.00 -27.01 7.48
N CYS A 380 1.12 -26.70 8.13
CA CYS A 380 1.26 -25.52 8.98
C CYS A 380 2.55 -24.79 8.65
N ALA A 381 2.54 -23.49 8.88
CA ALA A 381 3.74 -22.68 8.88
C ALA A 381 3.68 -21.70 10.04
N SER A 382 4.86 -21.40 10.60
CA SER A 382 4.97 -20.46 11.71
C SER A 382 4.50 -19.07 11.31
N PHE A 383 3.76 -18.43 12.20
CA PHE A 383 3.23 -17.08 12.02
C PHE A 383 3.51 -16.26 13.28
N LEU A 384 3.97 -15.03 13.14
CA LEU A 384 4.41 -14.23 14.29
C LEU A 384 3.22 -13.90 15.20
N ASP A 385 3.36 -14.23 16.49
CA ASP A 385 2.44 -13.77 17.53
C ASP A 385 2.77 -12.32 17.89
N ALA A 386 1.98 -11.39 17.36
CA ALA A 386 2.19 -9.96 17.57
C ALA A 386 1.87 -9.52 19.01
N SER A 387 1.04 -10.28 19.75
CA SER A 387 0.65 -9.96 21.12
C SER A 387 1.77 -10.27 22.12
N GLN A 388 2.48 -11.38 21.89
CA GLN A 388 3.57 -11.86 22.74
C GLN A 388 4.95 -11.36 22.29
N THR A 389 5.09 -10.88 21.05
CA THR A 389 6.37 -10.37 20.53
C THR A 389 6.58 -8.89 20.88
N GLY A 390 7.69 -8.61 21.56
CA GLY A 390 8.13 -7.24 21.87
C GLY A 390 8.33 -6.37 20.62
N LEU A 391 8.38 -5.05 20.81
CA LEU A 391 8.43 -4.08 19.70
C LEU A 391 9.55 -4.38 18.70
N LEU A 392 10.81 -4.55 19.16
CA LEU A 392 11.94 -4.76 18.25
C LEU A 392 11.79 -6.01 17.38
N GLY A 393 11.29 -7.11 17.95
CA GLY A 393 11.03 -8.34 17.21
C GLY A 393 9.96 -8.20 16.14
N ARG A 394 8.99 -7.28 16.35
CA ARG A 394 7.98 -6.92 15.35
C ARG A 394 8.51 -5.96 14.29
N LEU A 395 9.45 -5.07 14.64
CA LEU A 395 9.94 -4.03 13.73
C LEU A 395 10.98 -4.53 12.73
N ILE A 396 11.93 -5.34 13.19
CA ILE A 396 13.08 -5.83 12.42
C ILE A 396 13.27 -7.33 12.61
N TRP A 397 13.96 -7.97 11.68
CA TRP A 397 14.40 -9.34 11.83
C TRP A 397 15.42 -9.46 12.96
N ILE A 398 15.15 -10.37 13.89
CA ILE A 398 16.04 -10.73 14.99
C ILE A 398 16.28 -12.23 14.88
N PRO A 399 17.53 -12.69 14.81
CA PRO A 399 17.83 -14.12 14.75
C PRO A 399 17.43 -14.79 16.06
N ASP A 400 16.99 -16.04 15.99
CA ASP A 400 16.63 -16.83 17.18
C ASP A 400 17.89 -17.52 17.75
N LEU A 401 18.75 -16.74 18.41
CA LEU A 401 19.97 -17.24 19.03
C LEU A 401 19.83 -17.31 20.57
N PRO A 402 20.38 -18.36 21.22
CA PRO A 402 20.35 -18.50 22.68
C PRO A 402 20.97 -17.32 23.44
N VAL A 403 21.90 -16.59 22.82
CA VAL A 403 22.57 -15.40 23.40
C VAL A 403 21.64 -14.19 23.48
N ILE A 404 20.61 -14.12 22.63
CA ILE A 404 19.70 -12.98 22.59
C ILE A 404 18.69 -13.10 23.75
N PRO A 405 18.46 -12.05 24.56
CA PRO A 405 17.45 -12.09 25.62
C PRO A 405 16.05 -12.46 25.12
N VAL A 406 15.31 -13.25 25.90
CA VAL A 406 14.00 -13.80 25.51
C VAL A 406 12.99 -12.72 25.12
N HIS A 407 13.03 -11.54 25.74
CA HIS A 407 12.12 -10.42 25.45
C HIS A 407 12.34 -9.77 24.07
N PHE A 408 13.50 -9.99 23.45
CA PHE A 408 13.78 -9.56 22.08
C PHE A 408 13.51 -10.65 21.04
N ARG A 409 13.39 -11.91 21.46
CA ARG A 409 13.10 -13.01 20.55
C ARG A 409 11.65 -12.95 20.09
N ARG A 410 11.45 -13.36 18.85
CA ARG A 410 10.12 -13.47 18.23
C ARG A 410 9.37 -14.64 18.85
N LYS A 411 8.08 -14.43 19.10
CA LYS A 411 7.14 -15.46 19.54
C LYS A 411 6.26 -15.85 18.37
N TRP A 412 5.94 -17.12 18.29
CA TRP A 412 5.32 -17.71 17.11
C TRP A 412 4.07 -18.48 17.51
N GLY A 413 3.04 -18.36 16.69
CA GLY A 413 1.95 -19.31 16.59
C GLY A 413 2.04 -20.10 15.29
N GLU A 414 1.01 -20.87 15.02
CA GLU A 414 0.86 -21.73 13.86
C GLU A 414 -0.28 -21.19 12.98
N TYR A 415 -0.06 -21.12 11.68
CA TYR A 415 -1.13 -20.89 10.70
C TYR A 415 -1.24 -22.16 9.86
N CYS A 416 -2.42 -22.75 9.81
CA CYS A 416 -2.60 -24.12 9.35
C CYS A 416 -3.75 -24.25 8.36
N LEU A 417 -3.55 -25.16 7.41
CA LEU A 417 -4.61 -25.74 6.60
C LEU A 417 -5.01 -27.08 7.23
N LEU A 418 -6.29 -27.20 7.56
CA LEU A 418 -6.89 -28.37 8.16
C LEU A 418 -7.81 -29.04 7.13
N GLN A 419 -7.82 -30.37 7.11
CA GLN A 419 -8.79 -31.18 6.38
C GLN A 419 -9.78 -31.78 7.36
N ARG A 420 -11.05 -31.78 6.99
CA ARG A 420 -12.08 -32.40 7.81
C ARG A 420 -11.96 -33.92 7.73
N LYS A 421 -11.99 -34.60 8.88
CA LYS A 421 -12.06 -36.05 8.93
C LYS A 421 -13.44 -36.49 8.49
N VAL A 422 -13.49 -37.34 7.46
CA VAL A 422 -14.71 -38.05 7.12
C VAL A 422 -14.97 -39.05 8.24
N ALA A 423 -16.14 -38.99 8.87
CA ALA A 423 -16.54 -40.00 9.84
C ALA A 423 -16.50 -41.35 9.12
N SER A 424 -15.56 -42.21 9.48
CA SER A 424 -15.58 -43.60 9.09
C SER A 424 -16.83 -44.20 9.73
N HIS A 425 -17.90 -44.32 8.94
CA HIS A 425 -18.99 -45.23 9.26
C HIS A 425 -18.37 -46.64 9.28
N VAL A 426 -18.01 -47.09 10.48
CA VAL A 426 -17.67 -48.49 10.76
C VAL A 426 -18.96 -49.31 10.78
#